data_AF-A0A6I9PCS3-F1
#
_entry.id   AF-A0A6I9PCS3-F1
#
_cell.length_a   1.000
_cell.length_b   1.000
_cell.length_c   1.000
_cell.angle_alpha   90.00
_cell.angle_beta   90.00
_cell.angle_gamma   90.00
#
_symmetry.space_group_name_H-M   'P 1'
#
loop_
_entity.id
_entity.type
_entity.pdbx_description
1 polymer ?
#
loop_
_entity_poly.entity_id
_entity_poly.type
_entity_poly.pdbx_seq_one_letter_code
_entity_poly.pdbx_strand_id
1 'polypeptide(L)'
;MAAVTVAKGTRSARVDRCYRGLRDHQGRAHGSCQLGAGVCSQFSKGVYAIIGLYDRKTVNMLMSFCGALHVCFVTPSFPIETANQFVIQLRPELQDALVGVIDHYGWNKFVYMYSSDSVSNKLIQRSSQHV
;
A
#
# COMPACT_ATOMS: atom_id res chain seq x y z
N MET A 1 5.88 -5.60 10.67
CA MET A 1 4.57 -5.63 10.00
C MET A 1 3.53 -6.10 10.99
N ALA A 2 2.57 -5.26 11.37
CA ALA A 2 1.39 -5.71 12.11
C ALA A 2 0.32 -6.04 11.07
N ALA A 3 -0.05 -7.32 10.95
CA ALA A 3 -1.10 -7.76 10.05
C ALA A 3 -2.14 -8.56 10.85
N VAL A 4 -3.40 -8.12 10.81
CA VAL A 4 -4.54 -8.87 11.36
C VAL A 4 -5.20 -9.58 10.19
N THR A 5 -5.39 -10.90 10.32
CA THR A 5 -5.94 -11.73 9.25
C THR A 5 -7.31 -12.28 9.60
N VAL A 6 -8.22 -12.23 8.64
CA VAL A 6 -9.60 -12.76 8.77
C VAL A 6 -9.64 -14.10 8.04
N ALA A 7 -9.66 -15.22 8.76
CA ALA A 7 -9.48 -16.56 8.19
C ALA A 7 -10.79 -17.23 7.71
N LYS A 8 -10.69 -18.08 6.68
CA LYS A 8 -11.62 -19.16 6.33
C LYS A 8 -10.86 -20.46 6.04
N GLY A 9 -11.37 -21.59 6.52
CA GLY A 9 -10.68 -22.89 6.53
C GLY A 9 -10.49 -23.64 5.21
N THR A 10 -10.01 -23.02 4.12
CA THR A 10 -9.68 -23.76 2.87
C THR A 10 -8.37 -23.27 2.22
N ARG A 11 -7.38 -24.17 2.10
CA ARG A 11 -6.08 -23.93 1.44
C ARG A 11 -6.23 -23.75 -0.07
N SER A 12 -5.52 -22.77 -0.65
CA SER A 12 -5.45 -22.56 -2.10
C SER A 12 -4.11 -23.08 -2.67
N ALA A 13 -4.16 -24.01 -3.63
CA ALA A 13 -2.98 -24.57 -4.32
C ALA A 13 -2.14 -23.51 -5.09
N ARG A 14 -2.69 -22.31 -5.28
CA ARG A 14 -2.00 -21.17 -5.92
C ARG A 14 -0.90 -20.59 -5.01
N VAL A 15 -1.01 -20.76 -3.69
CA VAL A 15 -0.07 -20.24 -2.68
C VAL A 15 1.24 -21.05 -2.66
N ASP A 16 1.18 -22.36 -2.92
CA ASP A 16 2.38 -23.23 -2.96
C ASP A 16 3.33 -22.89 -4.12
N ARG A 17 2.81 -22.26 -5.18
CA ARG A 17 3.61 -21.77 -6.31
C ARG A 17 4.33 -20.46 -5.96
N CYS A 18 3.67 -19.60 -5.19
CA CYS A 18 4.21 -18.35 -4.67
C CYS A 18 5.36 -18.60 -3.66
N TYR A 19 5.19 -19.59 -2.79
CA TYR A 19 6.22 -19.98 -1.81
C TYR A 19 7.47 -20.61 -2.45
N ARG A 20 7.35 -21.18 -3.65
CA ARG A 20 8.49 -21.72 -4.42
C ARG A 20 9.33 -20.61 -5.05
N GLY A 21 8.72 -19.61 -5.68
CA GLY A 21 9.44 -18.48 -6.30
C GLY A 21 10.18 -17.57 -5.31
N LEU A 22 9.75 -17.49 -4.05
CA LEU A 22 10.50 -16.75 -3.01
C LEU A 22 11.80 -17.45 -2.58
N ARG A 23 11.88 -18.77 -2.74
CA ARG A 23 13.02 -19.59 -2.28
C ARG A 23 14.25 -19.45 -3.18
N ASP A 24 14.05 -19.12 -4.46
CA ASP A 24 15.14 -18.94 -5.43
C ASP A 24 15.93 -17.62 -5.24
N HIS A 25 15.43 -16.68 -4.44
CA HIS A 25 16.06 -15.37 -4.18
C HIS A 25 16.69 -15.23 -2.78
N GLN A 26 16.96 -16.35 -2.09
CA GLN A 26 17.40 -16.43 -0.68
C GLN A 26 18.86 -15.95 -0.41
N GLY A 27 19.33 -14.90 -1.08
CA GLY A 27 20.70 -14.35 -0.94
C GLY A 27 20.80 -12.85 -0.60
N ARG A 28 19.70 -12.08 -0.60
CA ARG A 28 19.71 -10.65 -0.25
C ARG A 28 18.56 -10.30 0.68
N ALA A 29 18.87 -9.93 1.93
CA ALA A 29 17.90 -9.45 2.90
C ALA A 29 17.42 -8.03 2.56
N HIS A 30 16.64 -7.89 1.50
CA HIS A 30 15.89 -6.67 1.19
C HIS A 30 14.53 -6.72 1.91
N GLY A 31 14.08 -5.61 2.48
CA GLY A 31 12.81 -5.53 3.24
C GLY A 31 11.56 -6.00 2.49
N SER A 32 11.59 -6.04 1.15
CA SER A 32 10.55 -6.61 0.31
C SER A 32 10.39 -8.14 0.47
N CYS A 33 11.48 -8.88 0.68
CA CYS A 33 11.43 -10.34 0.83
C CYS A 33 10.76 -10.76 2.15
N GLN A 34 11.00 -10.02 3.22
CA GLN A 34 10.35 -10.26 4.52
C GLN A 34 8.84 -10.03 4.43
N LEU A 35 8.42 -8.98 3.72
CA LEU A 35 7.01 -8.74 3.44
C LEU A 35 6.39 -9.90 2.64
N GLY A 36 7.04 -10.32 1.56
CA GLY A 36 6.56 -11.42 0.71
C GLY A 36 6.36 -12.72 1.49
N ALA A 37 7.30 -13.08 2.36
CA ALA A 37 7.21 -14.28 3.19
C ALA A 37 6.05 -14.20 4.20
N GLY A 38 5.88 -13.06 4.87
CA GLY A 38 4.79 -12.83 5.81
C GLY A 38 3.42 -12.92 5.14
N VAL A 39 3.28 -12.26 4.00
CA VAL A 39 2.05 -12.26 3.19
C VAL A 39 1.72 -13.69 2.72
N CYS A 40 2.67 -14.41 2.13
CA CYS A 40 2.47 -15.78 1.63
C CYS A 40 2.03 -16.76 2.74
N SER A 41 2.57 -16.60 3.96
CA SER A 41 2.16 -17.39 5.14
C SER A 41 0.73 -17.09 5.58
N GLN A 42 0.26 -15.84 5.49
CA GLN A 42 -1.14 -15.52 5.78
C GLN A 42 -2.08 -16.08 4.71
N PHE A 43 -1.65 -16.09 3.46
CA PHE A 43 -2.39 -16.70 2.36
C PHE A 43 -2.54 -18.22 2.51
N SER A 44 -1.52 -18.93 2.99
CA SER A 44 -1.58 -20.40 3.16
C SER A 44 -2.55 -20.83 4.25
N LYS A 45 -2.89 -19.92 5.18
CA LYS A 45 -3.91 -20.13 6.22
C LYS A 45 -5.34 -20.00 5.68
N GLY A 46 -5.53 -19.51 4.45
CA GLY A 46 -6.84 -19.26 3.86
C GLY A 46 -7.50 -18.05 4.52
N VAL A 47 -7.24 -16.85 4.04
CA VAL A 47 -7.80 -15.61 4.61
C VAL A 47 -8.69 -14.92 3.58
N TYR A 48 -9.77 -14.29 4.05
CA TYR A 48 -10.66 -13.47 3.24
C TYR A 48 -10.05 -12.13 2.90
N ALA A 49 -9.38 -11.54 3.88
CA ALA A 49 -8.72 -10.26 3.75
C ALA A 49 -7.52 -10.18 4.70
N ILE A 50 -6.54 -9.39 4.30
CA ILE A 50 -5.34 -9.07 5.10
C ILE A 50 -5.42 -7.59 5.44
N ILE A 51 -5.40 -7.27 6.73
CA ILE A 51 -5.36 -5.88 7.20
C ILE A 51 -3.93 -5.56 7.61
N GLY A 52 -3.31 -4.53 7.05
CA GLY A 52 -1.93 -4.19 7.41
C GLY A 52 -1.42 -2.86 6.89
N LEU A 53 -0.22 -2.52 7.34
CA LEU A 53 0.54 -1.35 6.88
C LEU A 53 1.58 -1.77 5.84
N TYR A 54 1.73 -0.97 4.80
CA TYR A 54 2.84 -1.07 3.85
C TYR A 54 3.62 0.23 3.77
N ASP A 55 4.84 0.09 3.27
CA ASP A 55 5.72 1.18 2.85
C ASP A 55 5.67 1.35 1.32
N ARG A 56 5.95 2.55 0.81
CA ARG A 56 6.12 2.88 -0.62
C ARG A 56 7.00 1.89 -1.37
N LYS A 57 8.08 1.42 -0.74
CA LYS A 57 9.04 0.47 -1.36
C LYS A 57 8.42 -0.91 -1.63
N THR A 58 7.36 -1.22 -0.90
CA THR A 58 6.77 -2.57 -0.86
C THR A 58 5.35 -2.63 -1.41
N VAL A 59 4.72 -1.48 -1.64
CA VAL A 59 3.33 -1.38 -2.08
C VAL A 59 3.10 -2.09 -3.42
N ASN A 60 3.96 -1.86 -4.42
CA ASN A 60 3.81 -2.46 -5.75
C ASN A 60 3.80 -4.00 -5.69
N MET A 61 4.71 -4.57 -4.89
CA MET A 61 4.77 -6.02 -4.67
C MET A 61 3.48 -6.54 -4.02
N LEU A 62 2.97 -5.84 -3.02
CA LEU A 62 1.74 -6.19 -2.34
C LEU A 62 0.52 -6.13 -3.27
N MET A 63 0.43 -5.08 -4.10
CA MET A 63 -0.63 -4.92 -5.10
C MET A 63 -0.65 -6.08 -6.11
N SER A 64 0.52 -6.52 -6.55
CA SER A 64 0.66 -7.68 -7.45
C SER A 64 0.17 -8.97 -6.79
N PHE A 65 0.48 -9.21 -5.51
CA PHE A 65 -0.02 -10.39 -4.80
C PHE A 65 -1.54 -10.38 -4.64
N CYS A 66 -2.12 -9.23 -4.26
CA CYS A 66 -3.57 -9.11 -4.10
C CYS A 66 -4.32 -9.36 -5.42
N GLY A 67 -3.76 -8.88 -6.54
CA GLY A 67 -4.25 -9.16 -7.88
C GLY A 67 -4.15 -10.64 -8.29
N ALA A 68 -3.01 -11.29 -8.07
CA ALA A 68 -2.81 -12.68 -8.49
C ALA A 68 -3.61 -13.71 -7.66
N LEU A 69 -3.79 -13.41 -6.36
CA LEU A 69 -4.44 -14.29 -5.40
C LEU A 69 -5.92 -13.94 -5.15
N HIS A 70 -6.42 -12.81 -5.69
CA HIS A 70 -7.80 -12.34 -5.53
C HIS A 70 -8.22 -12.20 -4.06
N VAL A 71 -7.34 -11.66 -3.22
CA VAL A 71 -7.64 -11.40 -1.81
C VAL A 71 -7.54 -9.93 -1.53
N CYS A 72 -8.48 -9.44 -0.73
CA CYS A 72 -8.55 -8.04 -0.39
C CYS A 72 -7.46 -7.68 0.64
N PHE A 73 -6.74 -6.59 0.39
CA PHE A 73 -5.85 -5.96 1.36
C PHE A 73 -6.47 -4.66 1.86
N VAL A 74 -6.69 -4.57 3.17
CA VAL A 74 -7.26 -3.38 3.80
C VAL A 74 -6.16 -2.62 4.51
N THR A 75 -6.04 -1.31 4.25
CA THR A 75 -4.91 -0.54 4.76
C THR A 75 -5.27 0.89 5.15
N PRO A 76 -4.81 1.37 6.32
CA PRO A 76 -4.85 2.78 6.68
C PRO A 76 -3.59 3.55 6.22
N SER A 77 -2.70 2.92 5.43
CA SER A 77 -1.51 3.56 4.84
C SER A 77 -1.89 4.67 3.84
N PHE A 78 -0.89 5.46 3.42
CA PHE A 78 -1.09 6.52 2.43
C PHE A 78 -1.68 5.98 1.13
N PRO A 79 -2.72 6.64 0.59
CA PRO A 79 -3.38 6.21 -0.62
C PRO A 79 -2.42 6.27 -1.80
N ILE A 80 -2.47 5.24 -2.65
CA ILE A 80 -1.74 5.21 -3.93
C ILE A 80 -2.73 5.40 -5.08
N GLU A 81 -2.32 6.18 -6.07
CA GLU A 81 -3.14 6.56 -7.22
C GLU A 81 -3.55 5.36 -8.09
N THR A 82 -2.72 4.33 -8.11
CA THR A 82 -2.98 3.07 -8.82
C THR A 82 -3.53 2.01 -7.86
N ALA A 83 -4.70 2.29 -7.28
CA ALA A 83 -5.41 1.29 -6.48
C ALA A 83 -5.96 0.17 -7.38
N ASN A 84 -5.44 -1.04 -7.21
CA ASN A 84 -5.98 -2.27 -7.77
C ASN A 84 -7.32 -2.60 -7.08
N GLN A 85 -8.23 -3.28 -7.78
CA GLN A 85 -9.59 -3.63 -7.32
C GLN A 85 -9.66 -4.42 -5.99
N PHE A 86 -8.52 -4.97 -5.54
CA PHE A 86 -8.41 -5.75 -4.31
C PHE A 86 -7.78 -4.97 -3.14
N VAL A 87 -7.57 -3.66 -3.24
CA VAL A 87 -7.02 -2.87 -2.15
C VAL A 87 -8.00 -1.82 -1.66
N ILE A 88 -8.40 -1.97 -0.40
CA ILE A 88 -9.33 -1.07 0.28
C ILE A 88 -8.50 -0.11 1.14
N GLN A 89 -8.57 1.17 0.81
CA GLN A 89 -7.84 2.23 1.51
C GLN A 89 -8.78 2.90 2.51
N LEU A 90 -8.39 2.89 3.79
CA LEU A 90 -9.17 3.50 4.88
C LEU A 90 -8.80 4.97 5.10
N ARG A 91 -7.64 5.41 4.61
CA ARG A 91 -7.19 6.79 4.75
C ARG A 91 -7.77 7.64 3.62
N PRO A 92 -8.56 8.69 3.91
CA PRO A 92 -9.04 9.60 2.88
C PRO A 92 -7.90 10.41 2.26
N GLU A 93 -8.12 10.90 1.04
CA GLU A 93 -7.16 11.80 0.39
C GLU A 93 -7.15 13.17 1.09
N LEU A 94 -5.97 13.60 1.54
CA LEU A 94 -5.79 14.87 2.27
C LEU A 94 -5.62 16.09 1.34
N GLN A 95 -5.44 15.85 0.04
CA GLN A 95 -4.99 16.87 -0.90
C GLN A 95 -6.02 17.99 -1.07
N ASP A 96 -7.28 17.64 -1.25
CA ASP A 96 -8.35 18.62 -1.44
C ASP A 96 -8.63 19.44 -0.17
N ALA A 97 -8.53 18.82 1.01
CA ALA A 97 -8.66 19.52 2.28
C ALA A 97 -7.52 20.53 2.50
N LEU A 98 -6.29 20.17 2.15
CA LEU A 98 -5.14 21.08 2.28
C LEU A 98 -5.27 22.29 1.34
N VAL A 99 -5.68 22.06 0.09
CA VAL A 99 -5.94 23.13 -0.89
C VAL A 99 -7.06 24.05 -0.38
N GLY A 100 -8.14 23.48 0.17
CA GLY A 100 -9.23 24.27 0.74
C GLY A 100 -8.80 25.18 1.89
N VAL A 101 -7.86 24.74 2.74
CA VAL A 101 -7.31 25.57 3.82
C VAL A 101 -6.43 26.70 3.27
N ILE A 102 -5.59 26.43 2.27
CA ILE A 102 -4.73 27.45 1.63
C ILE A 102 -5.58 28.53 0.97
N ASP A 103 -6.63 28.13 0.25
CA ASP A 103 -7.56 29.04 -0.43
C ASP A 103 -8.37 29.86 0.59
N HIS A 104 -8.86 29.22 1.66
CA HIS A 104 -9.60 29.89 2.73
C HIS A 104 -8.79 31.01 3.41
N TYR A 105 -7.49 30.80 3.61
CA TYR A 105 -6.60 31.80 4.23
C TYR A 105 -5.87 32.70 3.22
N GLY A 106 -6.07 32.51 1.91
CA GLY A 106 -5.47 33.34 0.86
C GLY A 106 -3.93 33.31 0.84
N TRP A 107 -3.32 32.17 1.16
CA TRP A 107 -1.86 32.07 1.26
C TRP A 107 -1.18 32.04 -0.12
N ASN A 108 -0.70 33.19 -0.58
CA ASN A 108 0.04 33.31 -1.85
C ASN A 108 1.54 32.99 -1.74
N LYS A 109 2.10 32.96 -0.51
CA LYS A 109 3.49 32.59 -0.24
C LYS A 109 3.56 31.79 1.05
N PHE A 110 4.03 30.55 0.97
CA PHE A 110 4.17 29.67 2.12
C PHE A 110 5.35 28.72 1.94
N VAL A 111 5.88 28.21 3.06
CA VAL A 111 6.97 27.22 3.05
C VAL A 111 6.35 25.84 3.25
N TYR A 112 6.55 24.95 2.28
CA TYR A 112 6.07 23.57 2.34
C TYR A 112 7.23 22.63 2.71
N MET A 113 7.28 22.18 3.95
CA MET A 113 8.24 21.17 4.41
C MET A 113 7.63 19.78 4.23
N TYR A 114 8.31 18.89 3.50
CA TYR A 114 7.87 17.52 3.29
C TYR A 114 8.99 16.51 3.54
N SER A 115 8.63 15.31 3.98
CA SER A 115 9.52 14.14 4.02
C SER A 115 9.25 13.24 2.83
N SER A 116 10.30 12.77 2.16
CA SER A 116 10.25 11.92 0.94
C SER A 116 9.48 10.61 1.14
N ASP A 117 9.28 10.16 2.38
CA ASP A 117 8.64 8.88 2.69
C ASP A 117 7.12 8.89 2.48
N SER A 118 6.48 10.07 2.50
CA SER A 118 5.02 10.21 2.46
C SER A 118 4.49 10.95 1.23
N VAL A 119 5.34 11.40 0.30
CA VAL A 119 4.93 12.35 -0.76
C VAL A 119 4.02 11.74 -1.81
N SER A 120 2.72 12.04 -1.73
CA SER A 120 1.85 12.07 -2.91
C SER A 120 2.20 13.36 -3.69
N ASN A 121 2.88 13.22 -4.83
CA ASN A 121 3.42 14.34 -5.64
C ASN A 121 2.38 15.34 -6.18
N LYS A 122 1.09 15.09 -5.92
CA LYS A 122 -0.02 15.87 -6.48
C LYS A 122 -0.17 17.27 -5.91
N LEU A 123 0.27 17.54 -4.67
CA LEU A 123 0.13 18.86 -4.06
C LEU A 123 0.98 19.93 -4.76
N ILE A 124 2.21 19.59 -5.15
CA ILE A 124 3.12 20.50 -5.85
C ILE A 124 2.63 20.78 -7.29
N GLN A 125 1.98 19.80 -7.91
CA GLN A 125 1.54 19.92 -9.30
C GLN A 125 0.27 20.77 -9.47
N ARG A 126 -0.63 20.79 -8.47
CA ARG A 126 -1.84 21.65 -8.51
C ARG A 126 -1.56 23.11 -8.16
N SER A 127 -0.60 23.42 -7.29
CA SER A 127 -0.24 24.82 -7.01
C SER A 127 0.38 25.51 -8.22
N SER A 128 1.00 24.75 -9.14
CA SER A 128 1.55 25.30 -10.39
C SER A 128 0.49 25.54 -11.47
N GLN A 129 -0.75 25.09 -11.31
CA GLN A 129 -1.86 25.37 -12.25
C GLN A 129 -2.69 26.59 -11.86
N HIS A 130 -2.47 27.13 -10.65
CA HIS A 130 -3.20 28.28 -10.10
C HIS A 130 -2.32 29.56 -9.97
N VAL A 131 -1.13 29.57 -10.60
CA VAL A 131 -0.29 30.76 -10.80
C VAL A 131 -0.31 31.13 -12.27
#